data_AF-A0A0F9EQP9-F1
#
_entry.id   AF-A0A0F9EQP9-F1
#
_cell.length_a   1.000
_cell.length_b   1.000
_cell.length_c   1.000
_cell.angle_alpha   90.00
_cell.angle_beta   90.00
_cell.angle_gamma   90.00
#
_symmetry.space_group_name_H-M   'P 1'
#
loop_
_entity.id
_entity.type
_entity.pdbx_description
1 polymer ?
#
loop_
_entity_poly.entity_id
_entity_poly.type
_entity_poly.pdbx_seq_one_letter_code
_entity_poly.pdbx_strand_id
1 'polypeptide(L)'
;PLEGALIEYISLKGDLSGIDLSVITEIAEYFLKDIGAVIPSNYPFAGRDFNTTRAGIHAGGLRRNEEIYNIFDTTGLLGRPPKVAITDKSGTDGVAIWVNDFLGLKGKERLTLMKVAKVQRWVLDQYEKEGRLTAISDKELEEQVKIYFPDLYKRVKNK
;
A
#
# COMPACT_ATOMS: atom_id res chain seq x y z
N PRO A 1 14.99 13.02 -11.81
CA PRO A 1 13.57 13.33 -11.51
C PRO A 1 13.50 14.56 -10.61
N LEU A 2 12.55 15.47 -10.84
CA LEU A 2 12.41 16.69 -10.04
C LEU A 2 12.06 16.34 -8.58
N GLU A 3 11.21 15.34 -8.39
CA GLU A 3 10.76 14.83 -7.11
C GLU A 3 11.93 14.40 -6.22
N GLY A 4 12.90 13.68 -6.79
CA GLY A 4 14.11 13.27 -6.07
C GLY A 4 15.03 14.44 -5.72
N ALA A 5 15.12 15.45 -6.60
CA ALA A 5 15.89 16.66 -6.32
C ALA A 5 15.26 17.47 -5.18
N LEU A 6 13.92 17.51 -5.09
CA LEU A 6 13.20 18.17 -3.98
C LEU A 6 13.46 17.45 -2.65
N ILE A 7 13.35 16.12 -2.62
CA ILE A 7 13.63 15.32 -1.40
C ILE A 7 15.08 15.50 -0.93
N GLU A 8 16.05 15.45 -1.84
CA GLU A 8 17.47 15.68 -1.51
C GLU A 8 17.71 17.10 -0.99
N TYR A 9 17.12 18.10 -1.65
CA TYR A 9 17.23 19.50 -1.23
C TYR A 9 16.69 19.72 0.19
N ILE A 10 15.50 19.17 0.49
CA ILE A 10 14.90 19.22 1.83
C ILE A 10 15.80 18.52 2.85
N SER A 11 16.36 17.35 2.51
CA SER A 11 17.30 16.63 3.37
C SER A 11 18.57 17.45 3.65
N LEU A 12 19.09 18.20 2.67
CA LEU A 12 20.26 19.06 2.82
C LEU A 12 19.97 20.32 3.65
N LYS A 13 18.75 20.87 3.56
CA LYS A 13 18.35 22.07 4.31
C LYS A 13 17.89 21.77 5.72
N GLY A 14 17.36 20.58 5.97
CA GLY A 14 16.78 20.20 7.26
C GLY A 14 15.39 20.81 7.51
N ASP A 15 14.77 21.43 6.49
CA ASP A 15 13.41 21.96 6.51
C ASP A 15 12.75 21.85 5.11
N LEU A 16 11.43 21.99 5.05
CA LEU A 16 10.67 21.91 3.78
C LEU A 16 10.96 23.08 2.82
N SER A 17 11.57 24.16 3.29
CA SER A 17 11.91 25.35 2.50
C SER A 17 10.72 25.93 1.71
N GLY A 18 9.52 25.82 2.29
CA GLY A 18 8.27 26.27 1.67
C GLY A 18 7.75 25.37 0.55
N ILE A 19 8.35 24.21 0.32
CA ILE A 19 7.93 23.23 -0.69
C ILE A 19 6.79 22.38 -0.14
N ASP A 20 5.68 22.35 -0.87
CA ASP A 20 4.61 21.38 -0.64
C ASP A 20 4.85 20.12 -1.47
N LEU A 21 5.27 19.05 -0.81
CA LEU A 21 5.56 17.77 -1.47
C LEU A 21 4.30 17.01 -1.89
N SER A 22 3.12 17.33 -1.34
CA SER A 22 1.86 16.65 -1.70
C SER A 22 1.48 16.90 -3.16
N VAL A 23 1.90 18.04 -3.72
CA VAL A 23 1.71 18.44 -5.12
C VAL A 23 2.35 17.45 -6.09
N ILE A 24 3.39 16.70 -5.68
CA ILE A 24 3.97 15.62 -6.50
C ILE A 24 2.90 14.56 -6.83
N THR A 25 2.09 14.20 -5.84
CA THR A 25 1.00 13.22 -6.01
C THR A 25 -0.11 13.79 -6.87
N GLU A 26 -0.51 15.05 -6.66
CA GLU A 26 -1.53 15.71 -7.47
C GLU A 26 -1.14 15.77 -8.95
N ILE A 27 0.11 16.15 -9.24
CA ILE A 27 0.64 16.18 -10.62
C ILE A 27 0.66 14.77 -11.20
N ALA A 28 1.11 13.76 -10.45
CA ALA A 28 1.12 12.38 -10.92
C ALA A 28 -0.31 11.89 -11.27
N GLU A 29 -1.29 12.25 -10.45
CA GLU A 29 -2.70 11.94 -10.72
C GLU A 29 -3.24 12.66 -11.95
N TYR A 30 -2.94 13.94 -12.12
CA TYR A 30 -3.34 14.73 -13.30
C TYR A 30 -2.75 14.16 -14.59
N PHE A 31 -1.46 13.77 -14.57
CA PHE A 31 -0.81 13.13 -15.71
C PHE A 31 -1.49 11.82 -16.11
N LEU A 32 -1.89 11.00 -15.14
CA LEU A 32 -2.54 9.72 -15.39
C LEU A 32 -4.00 9.88 -15.83
N LYS A 33 -4.78 10.75 -15.18
CA LYS A 33 -6.23 10.85 -15.35
C LYS A 33 -6.63 11.81 -16.48
N ASP A 34 -5.99 12.96 -16.57
CA ASP A 34 -6.42 14.06 -17.45
C ASP A 34 -5.58 14.12 -18.74
N ILE A 35 -4.27 13.90 -18.63
CA ILE A 35 -3.37 13.87 -19.81
C ILE A 35 -3.39 12.50 -20.49
N GLY A 36 -3.57 11.42 -19.72
CA GLY A 36 -3.44 10.04 -20.22
C GLY A 36 -2.00 9.60 -20.45
N ALA A 37 -1.03 10.28 -19.82
CA ALA A 37 0.38 9.89 -19.86
C ALA A 37 0.63 8.63 -19.01
N VAL A 38 1.64 7.85 -19.38
CA VAL A 38 2.03 6.66 -18.63
C VAL A 38 3.17 7.00 -17.66
N ILE A 39 2.93 6.80 -16.37
CA ILE A 39 3.97 6.85 -15.34
C ILE A 39 4.40 5.40 -15.02
N PRO A 40 5.70 5.05 -15.16
CA PRO A 40 6.20 3.75 -14.72
C PRO A 40 5.82 3.47 -13.26
N SER A 41 5.36 2.26 -12.94
CA SER A 41 4.85 1.99 -11.59
C SER A 41 5.91 2.17 -10.50
N ASN A 42 7.17 1.92 -10.82
CA ASN A 42 8.33 2.08 -9.94
C ASN A 42 9.01 3.46 -10.05
N TYR A 43 8.40 4.44 -10.73
CA TYR A 43 8.98 5.78 -10.81
C TYR A 43 9.12 6.38 -9.40
N PRO A 44 10.29 6.94 -9.01
CA PRO A 44 10.48 7.48 -7.68
C PRO A 44 9.44 8.54 -7.31
N PHE A 45 8.80 8.39 -6.15
CA PHE A 45 7.80 9.30 -5.53
C PHE A 45 6.47 9.47 -6.30
N ALA A 46 6.47 9.43 -7.63
CA ALA A 46 5.27 9.56 -8.46
C ALA A 46 4.66 8.19 -8.86
N GLY A 47 5.47 7.14 -9.01
CA GLY A 47 5.01 5.83 -9.46
C GLY A 47 4.10 5.15 -8.44
N ARG A 48 3.09 4.40 -8.89
CA ARG A 48 2.09 3.78 -7.98
C ARG A 48 2.69 2.83 -6.94
N ASP A 49 3.84 2.22 -7.22
CA ASP A 49 4.51 1.20 -6.41
C ASP A 49 5.75 1.73 -5.64
N PHE A 50 6.05 3.03 -5.69
CA PHE A 50 7.32 3.57 -5.16
C PHE A 50 7.58 3.24 -3.67
N ASN A 51 6.52 3.14 -2.86
CA ASN A 51 6.54 2.80 -1.45
C ASN A 51 5.79 1.48 -1.15
N THR A 52 5.79 0.56 -2.11
CA THR A 52 5.10 -0.74 -1.99
C THR A 52 6.08 -1.88 -1.75
N THR A 53 5.95 -2.57 -0.61
CA THR A 53 6.75 -3.75 -0.30
C THR A 53 6.05 -5.05 -0.68
N ARG A 54 6.82 -6.09 -1.03
CA ARG A 54 6.29 -7.37 -1.54
C ARG A 54 6.70 -8.59 -0.71
N ALA A 55 7.86 -8.53 -0.04
CA ALA A 55 8.34 -9.63 0.78
C ALA A 55 7.57 -9.72 2.10
N GLY A 56 7.17 -10.93 2.51
CA GLY A 56 6.43 -11.14 3.76
C GLY A 56 7.17 -10.65 5.00
N ILE A 57 8.49 -10.85 5.06
CA ILE A 57 9.33 -10.32 6.15
C ILE A 57 9.33 -8.80 6.19
N HIS A 58 9.21 -8.13 5.03
CA HIS A 58 9.16 -6.68 4.99
C HIS A 58 7.80 -6.17 5.47
N ALA A 59 6.70 -6.80 5.03
CA ALA A 59 5.37 -6.51 5.54
C ALA A 59 5.29 -6.73 7.06
N GLY A 60 5.93 -7.78 7.57
CA GLY A 60 6.03 -8.04 9.01
C GLY A 60 6.77 -6.94 9.78
N GLY A 61 7.86 -6.41 9.23
CA GLY A 61 8.55 -5.24 9.81
C GLY A 61 7.69 -3.99 9.75
N LEU A 62 7.13 -3.67 8.57
CA LEU A 62 6.25 -2.52 8.35
C LEU A 62 5.06 -2.53 9.32
N ARG A 63 4.48 -3.70 9.62
CA ARG A 63 3.36 -3.83 10.56
C ARG A 63 3.75 -3.55 12.02
N ARG A 64 5.00 -3.86 12.40
CA ARG A 64 5.51 -3.69 13.77
C ARG A 64 5.96 -2.27 14.03
N ASN A 65 6.73 -1.72 13.09
CA ASN A 65 7.11 -0.31 13.08
C ASN A 65 7.27 0.12 11.62
N GLU A 66 6.50 1.14 11.23
CA GLU A 66 6.49 1.67 9.89
C GLU A 66 7.89 2.15 9.44
N GLU A 67 8.66 2.76 10.35
CA GLU A 67 10.00 3.31 10.10
C GLU A 67 11.02 2.26 9.62
N ILE A 68 10.76 0.97 9.85
CA ILE A 68 11.65 -0.11 9.39
C ILE A 68 11.71 -0.17 7.87
N TYR A 69 10.60 0.15 7.18
CA TYR A 69 10.49 0.08 5.72
C TYR A 69 9.97 1.37 5.06
N ASN A 70 9.63 2.38 5.86
CA ASN A 70 9.24 3.70 5.39
C ASN A 70 10.11 4.74 6.10
N ILE A 71 11.19 5.15 5.42
CA ILE A 71 12.26 5.97 6.01
C ILE A 71 11.86 7.41 6.36
N PHE A 72 10.68 7.87 5.93
CA PHE A 72 10.07 9.14 6.32
C PHE A 72 8.55 9.06 6.16
N ASP A 73 7.81 10.02 6.71
CA ASP A 73 6.35 10.05 6.67
C ASP A 73 5.81 10.34 5.25
N THR A 74 5.80 9.33 4.39
CA THR A 74 5.23 9.40 3.04
C THR A 74 3.73 9.70 3.05
N THR A 75 3.01 9.39 4.14
CA THR A 75 1.60 9.77 4.29
C THR A 75 1.47 11.28 4.44
N GLY A 76 2.20 11.89 5.38
CA GLY A 76 2.16 13.32 5.64
C GLY A 76 2.81 14.15 4.54
N LEU A 77 3.94 13.70 3.98
CA LEU A 77 4.70 14.45 2.99
C LEU A 77 4.13 14.32 1.58
N LEU A 78 3.66 13.14 1.19
CA LEU A 78 3.25 12.87 -0.20
C LEU A 78 1.75 12.56 -0.31
N GLY A 79 1.00 12.44 0.79
CA GLY A 79 -0.37 11.94 0.76
C GLY A 79 -0.46 10.45 0.41
N ARG A 80 0.66 9.71 0.50
CA ARG A 80 0.76 8.33 0.00
C ARG A 80 1.32 7.42 1.09
N PRO A 81 0.47 6.69 1.83
CA PRO A 81 0.94 5.76 2.86
C PRO A 81 1.69 4.58 2.24
N PRO A 82 2.60 3.92 2.98
CA PRO A 82 3.28 2.72 2.53
C PRO A 82 2.26 1.61 2.25
N LYS A 83 2.52 0.81 1.22
CA LYS A 83 1.63 -0.26 0.78
C LYS A 83 2.31 -1.62 0.77
N VAL A 84 1.49 -2.66 0.67
CA VAL A 84 1.93 -4.04 0.47
C VAL A 84 1.31 -4.61 -0.80
N ALA A 85 2.08 -5.37 -1.57
CA ALA A 85 1.54 -6.22 -2.63
C ALA A 85 1.52 -7.67 -2.16
N ILE A 86 0.46 -8.41 -2.49
CA ILE A 86 0.28 -9.79 -2.05
C ILE A 86 0.81 -10.75 -3.12
N THR A 87 1.81 -11.54 -2.75
CA THR A 87 2.56 -12.49 -3.59
C THR A 87 2.65 -13.87 -2.92
N ASP A 88 3.32 -14.83 -3.57
CA ASP A 88 3.68 -16.13 -3.00
C ASP A 88 4.62 -16.02 -1.77
N LYS A 89 5.26 -14.87 -1.59
CA LYS A 89 6.12 -14.57 -0.43
C LYS A 89 5.39 -13.84 0.69
N SER A 90 4.09 -13.56 0.54
CA SER A 90 3.34 -12.81 1.55
C SER A 90 2.92 -13.70 2.71
N GLY A 91 3.31 -13.28 3.92
CA GLY A 91 2.77 -13.83 5.16
C GLY A 91 1.48 -13.12 5.59
N THR A 92 0.88 -13.63 6.67
CA THR A 92 -0.37 -13.09 7.22
C THR A 92 -0.29 -11.59 7.58
N ASP A 93 0.88 -11.08 7.94
CA ASP A 93 1.07 -9.64 8.20
C ASP A 93 0.79 -8.78 6.96
N GLY A 94 1.19 -9.22 5.76
CA GLY A 94 0.90 -8.52 4.52
C GLY A 94 -0.60 -8.47 4.22
N VAL A 95 -1.29 -9.62 4.36
CA VAL A 95 -2.74 -9.67 4.21
C VAL A 95 -3.43 -8.81 5.26
N ALA A 96 -2.95 -8.80 6.50
CA ALA A 96 -3.50 -7.97 7.56
C ALA A 96 -3.33 -6.48 7.28
N ILE A 97 -2.17 -6.03 6.79
CA ILE A 97 -1.96 -4.63 6.38
C ILE A 97 -2.96 -4.28 5.28
N TRP A 98 -2.97 -5.06 4.19
CA TRP A 98 -3.82 -4.78 3.03
C TRP A 98 -5.30 -4.70 3.40
N VAL A 99 -5.84 -5.70 4.11
CA VAL A 99 -7.27 -5.76 4.46
C VAL A 99 -7.65 -4.61 5.39
N ASN A 100 -6.81 -4.28 6.37
CA ASN A 100 -7.11 -3.17 7.29
C ASN A 100 -7.10 -1.82 6.56
N ASP A 101 -6.17 -1.63 5.64
CA ASP A 101 -6.04 -0.37 4.91
C ASP A 101 -7.16 -0.23 3.88
N PHE A 102 -7.52 -1.31 3.17
CA PHE A 102 -8.69 -1.36 2.30
C PHE A 102 -9.99 -1.05 3.04
N LEU A 103 -10.15 -1.58 4.26
CA LEU A 103 -11.33 -1.33 5.10
C LEU A 103 -11.28 0.02 5.85
N GLY A 104 -10.19 0.78 5.74
CA GLY A 104 -9.99 2.04 6.45
C GLY A 104 -9.93 1.89 7.99
N LEU A 105 -9.53 0.72 8.51
CA LEU A 105 -9.51 0.41 9.93
C LEU A 105 -8.29 1.04 10.62
N LYS A 106 -8.53 1.70 11.76
CA LYS A 106 -7.49 2.38 12.55
C LYS A 106 -7.51 1.93 14.01
N GLY A 107 -6.36 2.05 14.68
CA GLY A 107 -6.19 1.74 16.10
C GLY A 107 -6.78 0.38 16.49
N LYS A 108 -7.67 0.38 17.49
CA LYS A 108 -8.30 -0.83 18.05
C LYS A 108 -9.29 -1.51 17.10
N GLU A 109 -9.76 -0.85 16.05
CA GLU A 109 -10.64 -1.46 15.05
C GLU A 109 -9.90 -2.38 14.08
N ARG A 110 -8.57 -2.30 14.04
CA ARG A 110 -7.77 -3.13 13.11
C ARG A 110 -7.96 -4.62 13.41
N LEU A 111 -8.19 -5.39 12.35
CA LEU A 111 -8.25 -6.83 12.37
C LEU A 111 -6.89 -7.41 12.75
N THR A 112 -6.93 -8.38 13.67
CA THR A 112 -5.76 -9.16 14.07
C THR A 112 -5.37 -10.16 12.98
N LEU A 113 -4.15 -10.70 13.07
CA LEU A 113 -3.66 -11.74 12.15
C LEU A 113 -4.60 -12.95 12.10
N MET A 114 -5.16 -13.34 13.26
CA MET A 114 -6.12 -14.44 13.34
C MET A 114 -7.41 -14.16 12.55
N LYS A 115 -7.91 -12.92 12.57
CA LYS A 115 -9.14 -12.56 11.86
C LYS A 115 -8.97 -12.65 10.34
N VAL A 116 -7.79 -12.35 9.81
CA VAL A 116 -7.51 -12.40 8.36
C VAL A 116 -6.94 -13.75 7.88
N ALA A 117 -6.79 -14.74 8.78
CA ALA A 117 -6.19 -16.03 8.44
C ALA A 117 -6.92 -16.78 7.32
N LYS A 118 -8.25 -16.63 7.20
CA LYS A 118 -9.02 -17.21 6.09
C LYS A 118 -8.66 -16.60 4.73
N VAL A 119 -8.46 -15.28 4.69
CA VAL A 119 -7.97 -14.59 3.48
C VAL A 119 -6.55 -15.05 3.15
N GLN A 120 -5.67 -15.17 4.15
CA GLN A 120 -4.32 -15.72 3.95
C GLN A 120 -4.36 -17.15 3.40
N ARG A 121 -5.26 -18.01 3.89
CA ARG A 121 -5.38 -19.38 3.37
C ARG A 121 -5.83 -19.37 1.90
N TRP A 122 -6.78 -18.51 1.54
CA TRP A 122 -7.17 -18.33 0.14
C TRP A 122 -5.99 -17.86 -0.72
N VAL A 123 -5.21 -16.88 -0.24
CA VAL A 123 -3.98 -16.39 -0.90
C VAL A 123 -3.01 -17.55 -1.15
N LEU A 124 -2.74 -18.37 -0.14
CA LEU A 124 -1.84 -19.52 -0.26
C LEU A 124 -2.37 -20.55 -1.27
N ASP A 125 -3.67 -20.83 -1.27
CA ASP A 125 -4.30 -21.77 -2.22
C ASP A 125 -4.10 -21.31 -3.68
N GLN A 126 -4.11 -20.00 -3.96
CA GLN A 126 -3.85 -19.50 -5.32
C GLN A 126 -2.46 -19.89 -5.85
N TYR A 127 -1.46 -19.96 -4.98
CA TYR A 127 -0.10 -20.31 -5.39
C TYR A 127 0.15 -21.82 -5.30
N GLU A 128 -0.28 -22.46 -4.20
CA GLU A 128 0.00 -23.87 -3.91
C GLU A 128 -0.86 -24.83 -4.74
N LYS A 129 -2.13 -24.47 -5.01
CA LYS A 129 -3.09 -25.35 -5.68
C LYS A 129 -3.35 -24.92 -7.12
N GLU A 130 -3.53 -23.62 -7.34
CA GLU A 130 -3.87 -23.08 -8.67
C GLU A 130 -2.62 -22.73 -9.49
N GLY A 131 -1.42 -22.80 -8.91
CA GLY A 131 -0.17 -22.57 -9.62
C GLY A 131 0.03 -21.14 -10.12
N ARG A 132 -0.58 -20.14 -9.48
CA ARG A 132 -0.43 -18.71 -9.83
C ARG A 132 1.05 -18.29 -9.83
N LEU A 133 1.43 -17.46 -10.80
CA LEU A 133 2.78 -16.87 -10.91
C LEU A 133 2.81 -15.34 -10.77
N THR A 134 1.64 -14.70 -10.73
CA THR A 134 1.51 -13.24 -10.62
C THR A 134 1.10 -12.83 -9.21
N ALA A 135 1.31 -11.56 -8.87
CA ALA A 135 0.71 -10.99 -7.65
C ALA A 135 -0.83 -11.12 -7.69
N ILE A 136 -1.44 -11.18 -6.50
CA ILE A 136 -2.89 -11.06 -6.36
C ILE A 136 -3.27 -9.58 -6.50
N SER A 137 -4.27 -9.31 -7.32
CA SER A 137 -4.76 -7.95 -7.55
C SER A 137 -5.63 -7.43 -6.40
N ASP A 138 -5.73 -6.11 -6.28
CA ASP A 138 -6.60 -5.46 -5.31
C ASP A 138 -8.07 -5.88 -5.49
N LYS A 139 -8.52 -6.07 -6.73
CA LYS A 139 -9.88 -6.52 -7.04
C LYS A 139 -10.16 -7.92 -6.49
N GLU A 140 -9.20 -8.83 -6.63
CA GLU A 140 -9.36 -10.20 -6.13
C GLU A 140 -9.40 -10.25 -4.59
N LEU A 141 -8.54 -9.46 -3.93
CA LEU A 141 -8.56 -9.33 -2.47
C LEU A 141 -9.84 -8.63 -1.97
N GLU A 142 -10.36 -7.65 -2.70
CA GLU A 142 -11.65 -7.02 -2.40
C GLU A 142 -12.78 -8.06 -2.38
N GLU A 143 -12.83 -8.97 -3.36
CA GLU A 143 -13.83 -10.05 -3.37
C GLU A 143 -13.68 -10.97 -2.15
N GLN A 144 -12.44 -11.26 -1.71
CA GLN A 144 -12.24 -12.02 -0.48
C GLN A 144 -12.70 -11.25 0.76
N VAL A 145 -12.46 -9.93 0.82
CA VAL A 145 -12.96 -9.10 1.92
C VAL A 145 -14.49 -9.10 1.95
N LYS A 146 -15.15 -9.05 0.80
CA LYS A 146 -16.61 -9.13 0.70
C LYS A 146 -17.16 -10.47 1.20
N ILE A 147 -16.46 -11.57 0.92
CA ILE A 147 -16.85 -12.92 1.38
C ILE A 147 -16.61 -13.09 2.90
N TYR A 148 -15.43 -12.72 3.38
CA TYR A 148 -15.02 -13.01 4.76
C TYR A 148 -15.39 -11.93 5.78
N PHE A 149 -15.63 -10.69 5.33
CA PHE A 149 -15.98 -9.55 6.17
C PHE A 149 -17.16 -8.75 5.59
N PRO A 150 -18.31 -9.38 5.29
CA PRO A 150 -19.42 -8.74 4.58
C PRO A 150 -19.95 -7.49 5.28
N ASP A 151 -20.00 -7.48 6.61
CA ASP A 151 -20.51 -6.32 7.37
C ASP A 151 -19.54 -5.13 7.34
N LEU A 152 -18.23 -5.40 7.44
CA LEU A 152 -17.21 -4.35 7.33
C LEU A 152 -17.15 -3.80 5.90
N TYR A 153 -17.31 -4.67 4.90
CA TYR A 153 -17.35 -4.27 3.49
C TYR A 153 -18.53 -3.33 3.18
N LYS A 154 -19.74 -3.66 3.67
CA LYS A 154 -20.92 -2.79 3.52
C LYS A 154 -20.69 -1.39 4.09
N ARG A 155 -20.03 -1.29 5.24
CA ARG A 155 -19.70 -0.01 5.88
C ARG A 155 -18.78 0.87 5.01
N VAL A 156 -17.88 0.26 4.24
CA VAL A 156 -16.96 1.00 3.36
C VAL A 156 -17.68 1.49 2.09
N LYS A 157 -18.57 0.69 1.50
CA LYS A 157 -19.32 1.11 0.29
C LYS A 157 -20.40 2.18 0.55
N ASN A 158 -20.83 2.32 1.80
CA ASN A 158 -21.82 3.33 2.20
C ASN A 158 -21.19 4.68 2.63
N LYS A 159 -19.86 4.82 2.51
CA LYS A 159 -19.12 6.07 2.71
C LYS A 159 -18.77 6.68 1.37
#